data_AF-A0A936G8W5-F1
#
_entry.id   AF-A0A936G8W5-F1
#
_cell.length_a   1.000
_cell.length_b   1.000
_cell.length_c   1.000
_cell.angle_alpha   90.00
_cell.angle_beta   90.00
_cell.angle_gamma   90.00
#
_symmetry.space_group_name_H-M   'P 1'
#
loop_
_entity.id
_entity.type
_entity.pdbx_description
1 polymer ?
#
loop_
_entity_poly.entity_id
_entity_poly.type
_entity_poly.pdbx_seq_one_letter_code
_entity_poly.pdbx_strand_id
1 'polypeptide(L)'
;MTLPKVIYHLESFGVALLRSAIPNYFLARLASKHVKVMLTGEGADEIFGGYEYLSGVTDPQQFQQELWTTTTNLHNTNLQRTDRMTMAHSIEGRVPFLDKEMIRLALSLPPELKFHNGGGTEKTLLRRAFAGFLPDGVLQRPKQKFSHGTGSRDLLSRYANARISDKDFADAQAQFPQADLRSKEELFYYRIFHEQFGERIPSQTVGRTRSVAKGELN
;
A
#
# COMPACT_ATOMS: atom_id res chain seq x y z
N MET A 1 -22.96 5.18 4.98
CA MET A 1 -21.97 4.30 4.31
C MET A 1 -20.55 4.65 4.76
N THR A 2 -19.65 3.68 4.90
CA THR A 2 -18.26 3.89 5.37
C THR A 2 -17.31 4.38 4.28
N LEU A 3 -17.46 3.92 3.04
CA LEU A 3 -16.53 4.22 1.94
C LEU A 3 -16.34 5.73 1.68
N PRO A 4 -17.40 6.58 1.62
CA PRO A 4 -17.21 8.02 1.50
C PRO A 4 -16.41 8.64 2.64
N LYS A 5 -16.55 8.14 3.88
CA LYS A 5 -15.74 8.63 5.01
C LYS A 5 -14.27 8.24 4.86
N VAL A 6 -14.01 7.01 4.39
CA VAL A 6 -12.64 6.52 4.15
C VAL A 6 -11.98 7.35 3.05
N ILE A 7 -12.66 7.60 1.93
CA ILE A 7 -12.14 8.44 0.84
C ILE A 7 -11.90 9.87 1.32
N TYR A 8 -12.82 10.42 2.11
CA TYR A 8 -12.66 11.75 2.70
C TYR A 8 -11.41 11.86 3.58
N HIS A 9 -11.21 10.92 4.50
CA HIS A 9 -10.02 10.95 5.35
C HIS A 9 -8.73 10.62 4.60
N LEU A 10 -8.80 9.70 3.62
CA LEU A 10 -7.63 9.27 2.87
C LEU A 10 -7.17 10.32 1.85
N GLU A 11 -8.09 11.12 1.33
CA GLU A 11 -7.83 12.13 0.29
C GLU A 11 -7.24 11.49 -0.99
N SER A 12 -7.72 10.29 -1.34
CA SER A 12 -7.22 9.51 -2.48
C SER A 12 -8.31 8.62 -3.06
N PHE A 13 -8.26 8.42 -4.38
CA PHE A 13 -9.06 7.43 -5.11
C PHE A 13 -8.22 6.23 -5.59
N GLY A 14 -6.95 6.13 -5.15
CA GLY A 14 -6.03 5.07 -5.56
C GLY A 14 -6.50 3.68 -5.10
N VAL A 15 -6.75 2.78 -6.05
CA VAL A 15 -7.35 1.45 -5.80
C VAL A 15 -6.57 0.61 -4.77
N ALA A 16 -5.25 0.49 -4.93
CA ALA A 16 -4.43 -0.32 -4.04
C ALA A 16 -4.45 0.21 -2.59
N LEU A 17 -4.47 1.55 -2.46
CA LEU A 17 -4.47 2.21 -1.17
C LEU A 17 -5.84 2.09 -0.49
N LEU A 18 -6.93 2.35 -1.21
CA LEU A 18 -8.29 2.27 -0.69
C LEU A 18 -8.67 0.86 -0.25
N ARG A 19 -8.29 -0.18 -1.01
CA ARG A 19 -8.51 -1.57 -0.62
C ARG A 19 -7.91 -1.90 0.74
N SER A 20 -6.77 -1.31 1.09
CA SER A 20 -6.13 -1.48 2.39
C SER A 20 -6.62 -0.48 3.45
N ALA A 21 -7.11 0.70 3.03
CA ALA A 21 -7.56 1.76 3.92
C ALA A 21 -8.86 1.39 4.66
N ILE A 22 -9.81 0.74 3.99
CA ILE A 22 -11.09 0.34 4.62
C ILE A 22 -10.89 -0.58 5.84
N PRO A 23 -10.18 -1.72 5.75
CA PRO A 23 -9.93 -2.55 6.93
C PRO A 23 -9.08 -1.81 7.97
N ASN A 24 -8.14 -0.95 7.56
CA ASN A 24 -7.35 -0.15 8.48
C ASN A 24 -8.21 0.84 9.28
N TYR A 25 -9.19 1.49 8.64
CA TYR A 25 -10.15 2.39 9.28
C TYR A 25 -10.96 1.65 10.35
N PHE A 26 -11.48 0.46 10.03
CA PHE A 26 -12.20 -0.34 11.01
C PHE A 26 -11.32 -0.82 12.17
N LEU A 27 -10.08 -1.23 11.88
CA LEU A 27 -9.10 -1.62 12.90
C LEU A 27 -8.81 -0.45 13.84
N ALA A 28 -8.54 0.74 13.29
CA ALA A 28 -8.28 1.94 14.08
C ALA A 28 -9.50 2.31 14.93
N ARG A 29 -10.72 2.24 14.39
CA ARG A 29 -11.96 2.47 15.15
C ARG A 29 -12.16 1.51 16.32
N LEU A 30 -11.72 0.27 16.18
CA LEU A 30 -11.78 -0.72 17.25
C LEU A 30 -10.69 -0.44 18.29
N ALA A 31 -9.46 -0.22 17.85
CA ALA A 31 -8.33 0.07 18.73
C ALA A 31 -8.52 1.36 19.54
N SER A 32 -9.24 2.36 19.01
CA SER A 32 -9.41 3.67 19.65
C SER A 32 -10.22 3.62 20.94
N LYS A 33 -10.92 2.51 21.16
CA LYS A 33 -11.64 2.18 22.39
C LYS A 33 -10.71 1.73 23.53
N HIS A 34 -9.47 1.39 23.21
CA HIS A 34 -8.52 0.76 24.13
C HIS A 34 -7.19 1.50 24.24
N VAL A 35 -6.69 2.07 23.13
CA VAL A 35 -5.36 2.69 23.06
C VAL A 35 -5.40 4.00 22.29
N LYS A 36 -4.37 4.83 22.50
CA LYS A 36 -4.11 6.06 21.73
C LYS A 36 -2.90 5.96 20.81
N VAL A 37 -2.10 4.91 20.96
CA VAL A 37 -0.89 4.66 20.16
C VAL A 37 -0.95 3.23 19.62
N MET A 38 -0.60 3.05 18.34
CA MET A 38 -0.49 1.74 17.69
C MET A 38 0.86 1.63 16.98
N LEU A 39 1.59 0.55 17.22
CA LEU A 39 2.78 0.21 16.43
C LEU A 39 2.35 -0.58 15.19
N THR A 40 2.90 -0.22 14.03
CA THR A 40 2.61 -0.87 12.75
C THR A 40 3.90 -1.38 12.10
N GLY A 41 3.76 -2.35 11.21
CA GLY A 41 4.88 -2.93 10.46
C GLY A 41 5.18 -2.24 9.12
N GLU A 42 4.61 -1.04 8.87
CA GLU A 42 4.81 -0.30 7.61
C GLU A 42 6.29 0.06 7.43
N GLY A 43 6.77 0.07 6.19
CA GLY A 43 8.17 0.34 5.85
C GLY A 43 9.04 -0.91 5.73
N ALA A 44 8.64 -2.01 6.36
CA ALA A 44 9.42 -3.25 6.30
C ALA A 44 9.48 -3.85 4.88
N ASP A 45 8.43 -3.67 4.07
CA ASP A 45 8.43 -4.14 2.68
C ASP A 45 9.38 -3.30 1.81
N GLU A 46 9.41 -1.98 2.05
CA GLU A 46 10.16 -0.99 1.29
C GLU A 46 11.66 -1.02 1.56
N ILE A 47 12.08 -1.24 2.82
CA ILE A 47 13.51 -1.21 3.18
C ILE A 47 14.17 -2.59 3.18
N PHE A 48 13.40 -3.69 3.25
CA PHE A 48 13.91 -5.07 3.25
C PHE A 48 13.43 -5.92 2.05
N GLY A 49 12.76 -5.32 1.06
CA GLY A 49 12.38 -5.99 -0.17
C GLY A 49 11.33 -7.09 0.02
N GLY A 50 10.18 -6.71 0.57
CA GLY A 50 9.05 -7.61 0.86
C GLY A 50 8.01 -7.76 -0.25
N TYR A 51 8.14 -7.01 -1.34
CA TYR A 51 7.20 -7.06 -2.44
C TYR A 51 7.51 -8.20 -3.41
N GLU A 52 6.47 -8.96 -3.76
CA GLU A 52 6.57 -10.11 -4.66
C GLU A 52 7.20 -9.76 -6.01
N TYR A 53 6.91 -8.60 -6.59
CA TYR A 53 7.48 -8.21 -7.89
C TYR A 53 9.00 -8.04 -7.86
N LEU A 54 9.60 -7.84 -6.68
CA LEU A 54 11.04 -7.72 -6.54
C LEU A 54 11.78 -9.04 -6.78
N SER A 55 11.08 -10.19 -6.70
CA SER A 55 11.69 -11.48 -7.02
C SER A 55 12.03 -11.63 -8.50
N GLY A 56 11.47 -10.78 -9.36
CA GLY A 56 11.78 -10.72 -10.80
C GLY A 56 12.97 -9.83 -11.13
N VAL A 57 13.49 -9.07 -10.17
CA VAL A 57 14.66 -8.22 -10.36
C VAL A 57 15.91 -9.10 -10.34
N THR A 58 16.77 -8.98 -11.35
CA THR A 58 17.99 -9.79 -11.48
C THR A 58 19.26 -9.02 -11.13
N ASP A 59 19.24 -7.69 -11.26
CA ASP A 59 20.34 -6.81 -10.90
C ASP A 59 20.20 -6.31 -9.44
N PRO A 60 21.15 -6.61 -8.53
CA PRO A 60 21.15 -6.11 -7.16
C PRO A 60 21.11 -4.57 -7.05
N GLN A 61 21.70 -3.84 -8.00
CA GLN A 61 21.66 -2.38 -7.99
C GLN A 61 20.27 -1.86 -8.35
N GLN A 62 19.62 -2.44 -9.36
CA GLN A 62 18.22 -2.17 -9.66
C GLN A 62 17.31 -2.48 -8.47
N PHE A 63 17.54 -3.58 -7.75
CA PHE A 63 16.80 -3.91 -6.53
C PHE A 63 16.97 -2.83 -5.46
N GLN A 64 18.20 -2.42 -5.19
CA GLN A 64 18.50 -1.36 -4.22
C GLN A 64 17.84 -0.02 -4.61
N GLN A 65 17.87 0.34 -5.89
CA GLN A 65 17.23 1.54 -6.40
C GLN A 65 15.71 1.50 -6.22
N GLU A 66 15.08 0.34 -6.41
CA GLU A 66 13.65 0.17 -6.19
C GLU A 66 13.27 0.26 -4.70
N LEU A 67 14.12 -0.24 -3.79
CA LEU A 67 13.94 -0.01 -2.34
C LEU A 67 13.97 1.49 -2.01
N TRP A 68 14.89 2.25 -2.61
CA TRP A 68 14.96 3.70 -2.46
C TRP A 68 13.70 4.39 -2.99
N THR A 69 13.27 4.05 -4.21
CA THR A 69 12.08 4.61 -4.84
C THR A 69 10.80 4.30 -4.06
N THR A 70 10.62 3.07 -3.60
CA THR A 70 9.44 2.70 -2.80
C THR A 70 9.44 3.40 -1.44
N THR A 71 10.60 3.48 -0.77
CA THR A 71 10.76 4.18 0.51
C THR A 71 10.43 5.68 0.40
N THR A 72 10.93 6.36 -0.63
CA THR A 72 10.68 7.81 -0.82
C THR A 72 9.24 8.12 -1.21
N ASN A 73 8.54 7.17 -1.86
CA ASN A 73 7.12 7.29 -2.24
C ASN A 73 6.12 6.95 -1.12
N LEU A 74 6.59 6.50 0.06
CA LEU A 74 5.74 6.10 1.18
C LEU A 74 4.76 7.19 1.61
N HIS A 75 5.19 8.45 1.59
CA HIS A 75 4.42 9.62 2.03
C HIS A 75 3.10 9.80 1.28
N ASN A 76 3.03 9.36 0.01
CA ASN A 76 1.85 9.45 -0.86
C ASN A 76 1.28 8.04 -1.18
N THR A 77 1.64 7.03 -0.37
CA THR A 77 1.17 5.66 -0.50
C THR A 77 0.87 5.09 0.89
N ASN A 78 1.61 4.07 1.36
CA ASN A 78 1.29 3.32 2.57
C ASN A 78 1.27 4.18 3.84
N LEU A 79 2.15 5.19 3.95
CA LEU A 79 2.13 6.09 5.11
C LEU A 79 0.94 7.04 5.10
N GLN A 80 0.52 7.54 3.93
CA GLN A 80 -0.70 8.32 3.82
C GLN A 80 -1.88 7.52 4.36
N ARG A 81 -2.04 6.26 3.95
CA ARG A 81 -3.11 5.41 4.51
C ARG A 81 -2.97 5.27 6.02
N THR A 82 -1.79 4.90 6.50
CA THR A 82 -1.60 4.56 7.91
C THR A 82 -1.87 5.77 8.80
N ASP A 83 -1.30 6.92 8.45
CA ASP A 83 -1.56 8.21 9.12
C ASP A 83 -3.05 8.55 9.09
N ARG A 84 -3.63 8.68 7.90
CA ARG A 84 -5.01 9.15 7.74
C ARG A 84 -6.04 8.22 8.39
N MET A 85 -5.87 6.90 8.27
CA MET A 85 -6.84 5.93 8.82
C MET A 85 -6.75 5.80 10.34
N THR A 86 -5.54 5.95 10.92
CA THR A 86 -5.39 5.97 12.38
C THR A 86 -5.88 7.29 12.98
N MET A 87 -5.53 8.42 12.35
CA MET A 87 -5.94 9.75 12.79
C MET A 87 -7.44 10.01 12.63
N ALA A 88 -8.13 9.37 11.67
CA ALA A 88 -9.59 9.37 11.58
C ALA A 88 -10.29 8.88 12.87
N HIS A 89 -9.56 8.18 13.74
CA HIS A 89 -10.03 7.69 15.04
C HIS A 89 -9.15 8.15 16.21
N SER A 90 -8.38 9.22 16.03
CA SER A 90 -7.51 9.82 17.05
C SER A 90 -6.53 8.81 17.67
N ILE A 91 -5.91 7.98 16.82
CA ILE A 91 -4.79 7.09 17.19
C ILE A 91 -3.53 7.58 16.49
N GLU A 92 -2.44 7.66 17.25
CA GLU A 92 -1.10 7.86 16.72
C GLU A 92 -0.54 6.52 16.21
N GLY A 93 -0.42 6.38 14.88
CA GLY A 93 0.26 5.25 14.25
C GLY A 93 1.78 5.47 14.22
N ARG A 94 2.54 4.63 14.92
CA ARG A 94 4.02 4.62 14.86
C ARG A 94 4.52 3.54 13.92
N VAL A 95 5.63 3.83 13.26
CA VAL A 95 6.22 3.01 12.19
C VAL A 95 7.69 2.69 12.51
N PRO A 96 7.99 1.77 13.44
CA PRO A 96 9.36 1.54 13.92
C PRO A 96 10.37 1.18 12.82
N PHE A 97 9.93 0.52 11.75
CA PHE A 97 10.79 0.23 10.60
C PHE A 97 11.27 1.48 9.87
N LEU A 98 10.58 2.60 10.01
CA LEU A 98 10.90 3.88 9.38
C LEU A 98 11.57 4.85 10.35
N ASP A 99 12.10 4.35 11.46
CA ASP A 99 13.10 5.08 12.22
C ASP A 99 14.30 5.42 11.32
N LYS A 100 14.90 6.61 11.48
CA LYS A 100 15.97 7.08 10.60
C LYS A 100 17.21 6.20 10.68
N GLU A 101 17.55 5.68 11.86
CA GLU A 101 18.69 4.77 12.01
C GLU A 101 18.39 3.40 11.41
N MET A 102 17.13 2.94 11.50
CA MET A 102 16.69 1.71 10.83
C MET A 102 16.75 1.84 9.31
N ILE A 103 16.28 2.95 8.74
CA ILE A 103 16.36 3.23 7.31
C ILE A 103 17.82 3.30 6.87
N ARG A 104 18.65 4.05 7.61
CA ARG A 104 20.08 4.19 7.33
C ARG A 104 20.78 2.83 7.33
N LEU A 105 20.53 2.00 8.34
CA LEU A 105 21.04 0.64 8.41
C LEU A 105 20.58 -0.17 7.21
N ALA A 106 19.27 -0.32 7.01
CA ALA A 106 18.69 -1.18 5.99
C ALA A 106 19.14 -0.81 4.57
N LEU A 107 19.25 0.49 4.26
CA LEU A 107 19.68 0.97 2.95
C LEU A 107 21.21 0.97 2.77
N SER A 108 22.00 0.97 3.85
CA SER A 108 23.47 0.83 3.74
C SER A 108 23.96 -0.59 3.53
N LEU A 109 23.12 -1.58 3.83
CA LEU A 109 23.50 -2.99 3.68
C LEU A 109 23.68 -3.34 2.19
N PRO A 110 24.69 -4.19 1.86
CA PRO A 110 24.82 -4.76 0.52
C PRO A 110 23.49 -5.37 0.05
N PRO A 111 23.02 -5.05 -1.16
CA PRO A 111 21.74 -5.54 -1.65
C PRO A 111 21.64 -7.05 -1.59
N GLU A 112 22.74 -7.78 -1.80
CA GLU A 112 22.84 -9.25 -1.76
C GLU A 112 22.37 -9.86 -0.44
N LEU A 113 22.42 -9.11 0.68
CA LEU A 113 21.91 -9.58 1.96
C LEU A 113 20.38 -9.56 2.05
N LYS A 114 19.74 -8.70 1.26
CA LYS A 114 18.28 -8.51 1.21
C LYS A 114 17.67 -9.16 -0.03
N PHE A 115 18.47 -9.26 -1.09
CA PHE A 115 18.12 -9.75 -2.41
C PHE A 115 17.94 -11.27 -2.39
N HIS A 116 16.89 -11.73 -3.07
CA HIS A 116 16.48 -13.13 -3.08
C HIS A 116 16.27 -13.60 -4.52
N ASN A 117 17.36 -13.69 -5.29
CA ASN A 117 17.28 -14.25 -6.63
C ASN A 117 17.19 -15.79 -6.55
N GLY A 118 16.32 -16.40 -7.37
CA GLY A 118 16.29 -17.86 -7.55
C GLY A 118 15.64 -18.70 -6.43
N GLY A 119 14.72 -18.15 -5.64
CA GLY A 119 13.84 -18.95 -4.77
C GLY A 119 13.98 -18.73 -3.25
N GLY A 120 14.65 -17.67 -2.81
CA GLY A 120 14.64 -17.25 -1.40
C GLY A 120 13.31 -16.60 -0.98
N THR A 121 12.95 -16.70 0.30
CA THR A 121 11.77 -16.03 0.85
C THR A 121 12.01 -14.52 0.97
N GLU A 122 11.01 -13.69 0.70
CA GLU A 122 11.11 -12.25 0.86
C GLU A 122 11.52 -11.86 2.29
N LYS A 123 12.26 -10.76 2.43
CA LYS A 123 12.81 -10.28 3.73
C LYS A 123 13.64 -11.33 4.47
N THR A 124 14.40 -12.16 3.75
CA THR A 124 15.25 -13.21 4.35
C THR A 124 16.12 -12.68 5.49
N LEU A 125 16.77 -11.52 5.32
CA LEU A 125 17.57 -10.91 6.38
C LEU A 125 16.76 -10.63 7.66
N LEU A 126 15.58 -10.05 7.50
CA LEU A 126 14.69 -9.74 8.62
C LEU A 126 14.22 -11.02 9.31
N ARG A 127 13.87 -12.07 8.55
CA ARG A 127 13.49 -13.37 9.11
C ARG A 127 14.64 -13.99 9.92
N ARG A 128 15.88 -13.91 9.42
CA ARG A 128 17.06 -14.38 10.15
C ARG A 128 17.32 -13.58 11.43
N ALA A 129 17.14 -12.26 11.39
CA ALA A 129 17.34 -11.40 12.55
C ALA A 129 16.36 -11.67 13.71
N PHE A 130 15.16 -12.17 13.40
CA PHE A 130 14.13 -12.52 14.38
C PHE A 130 13.98 -14.04 14.59
N ALA A 131 14.94 -14.85 14.13
CA ALA A 131 14.94 -16.28 14.41
C ALA A 131 14.96 -16.55 15.93
N GLY A 132 14.07 -17.42 16.40
CA GLY A 132 13.88 -17.70 17.82
C GLY A 132 12.99 -16.72 18.58
N PHE A 133 12.57 -15.60 17.98
CA PHE A 133 11.63 -14.64 18.61
C PHE A 133 10.15 -14.93 18.28
N LEU A 134 9.89 -15.60 17.16
CA LEU A 134 8.55 -15.92 16.67
C LEU A 134 8.45 -17.42 16.34
N PRO A 135 7.26 -18.04 16.42
CA PRO A 135 7.05 -19.40 15.95
C PRO A 135 7.46 -19.55 14.47
N ASP A 136 8.09 -20.67 14.10
CA ASP A 136 8.59 -20.90 12.74
C ASP A 136 7.50 -20.75 11.67
N GLY A 137 6.27 -21.17 11.97
CA GLY A 137 5.13 -21.01 11.07
C GLY A 137 4.78 -19.55 10.77
N VAL A 138 5.06 -18.62 11.69
CA VAL A 138 4.94 -17.17 11.45
C VAL A 138 6.18 -16.66 10.73
N LEU A 139 7.37 -17.09 11.17
CA LEU A 139 8.66 -16.65 10.65
C LEU A 139 8.89 -17.03 9.19
N GLN A 140 8.29 -18.13 8.71
CA GLN A 140 8.41 -18.61 7.32
C GLN A 140 7.15 -18.35 6.49
N ARG A 141 6.13 -17.70 7.06
CA ARG A 141 4.88 -17.42 6.35
C ARG A 141 5.13 -16.52 5.14
N PRO A 142 4.65 -16.88 3.93
CA PRO A 142 4.74 -16.02 2.76
C PRO A 142 4.02 -14.70 2.98
N LYS A 143 4.52 -13.63 2.35
CA LYS A 143 3.91 -12.32 2.39
C LYS A 143 2.49 -12.37 1.82
N GLN A 144 1.56 -11.81 2.56
CA GLN A 144 0.24 -11.48 2.06
C GLN A 144 0.02 -9.98 2.14
N LYS A 145 -0.53 -9.41 1.07
CA LYS A 145 -0.98 -8.01 1.07
C LYS A 145 -2.18 -7.88 2.00
N PHE A 146 -2.26 -6.77 2.73
CA PHE A 146 -3.31 -6.56 3.75
C PHE A 146 -4.72 -6.66 3.17
N SER A 147 -4.95 -6.10 1.98
CA SER A 147 -6.22 -6.17 1.26
C SER A 147 -6.63 -7.57 0.79
N HIS A 148 -5.67 -8.47 0.57
CA HIS A 148 -5.95 -9.87 0.28
C HIS A 148 -6.30 -10.64 1.55
N GLY A 149 -5.48 -10.51 2.60
CA GLY A 149 -5.71 -11.21 3.86
C GLY A 149 -7.04 -10.83 4.53
N THR A 150 -7.56 -9.64 4.24
CA THR A 150 -8.86 -9.16 4.75
C THR A 150 -10.03 -9.41 3.79
N GLY A 151 -9.77 -9.90 2.57
CA GLY A 151 -10.79 -10.09 1.52
C GLY A 151 -11.38 -8.80 0.93
N SER A 152 -10.86 -7.63 1.31
CA SER A 152 -11.41 -6.33 0.86
C SER A 152 -11.20 -6.10 -0.63
N ARG A 153 -10.10 -6.60 -1.20
CA ARG A 153 -9.79 -6.50 -2.64
C ARG A 153 -10.93 -7.03 -3.50
N ASP A 154 -11.34 -8.28 -3.26
CA ASP A 154 -12.30 -8.97 -4.13
C ASP A 154 -13.72 -8.48 -3.90
N LEU A 155 -14.05 -8.10 -2.66
CA LEU A 155 -15.34 -7.49 -2.34
C LEU A 155 -15.51 -6.15 -3.06
N LEU A 156 -14.54 -5.26 -2.95
CA LEU A 156 -14.63 -3.92 -3.52
C LEU A 156 -14.61 -3.92 -5.04
N SER A 157 -13.72 -4.73 -5.63
CA SER A 157 -13.67 -4.91 -7.08
C SER A 157 -15.01 -5.38 -7.63
N ARG A 158 -15.60 -6.43 -7.06
CA ARG A 158 -16.92 -6.92 -7.48
C ARG A 158 -18.02 -5.86 -7.28
N TYR A 159 -18.00 -5.17 -6.15
CA TYR A 159 -19.00 -4.15 -5.82
C TYR A 159 -19.00 -2.98 -6.82
N ALA A 160 -17.81 -2.52 -7.24
CA ALA A 160 -17.68 -1.42 -8.19
C ALA A 160 -17.98 -1.87 -9.63
N ASN A 161 -17.47 -3.04 -10.05
CA ASN A 161 -17.73 -3.58 -11.40
C ASN A 161 -19.22 -3.86 -11.65
N ALA A 162 -19.99 -4.17 -10.61
CA ALA A 162 -21.44 -4.34 -10.72
C ALA A 162 -22.22 -3.02 -10.90
N ARG A 163 -21.59 -1.85 -10.67
CA ARG A 163 -22.22 -0.52 -10.70
C ARG A 163 -21.78 0.35 -11.87
N ILE A 164 -20.63 0.06 -12.45
CA ILE A 164 -20.04 0.83 -13.53
C ILE A 164 -20.07 -0.03 -14.80
N SER A 165 -20.80 0.41 -15.82
CA SER A 165 -20.81 -0.25 -17.13
C SER A 165 -19.55 0.10 -17.93
N ASP A 166 -19.25 -0.66 -18.99
CA ASP A 166 -18.11 -0.34 -19.87
C ASP A 166 -18.32 1.01 -20.59
N LYS A 167 -19.56 1.30 -20.99
CA LYS A 167 -19.91 2.61 -21.57
C LYS A 167 -19.68 3.74 -20.57
N ASP A 168 -20.17 3.57 -19.34
CA ASP A 168 -20.01 4.57 -18.28
C ASP A 168 -18.53 4.84 -17.96
N PHE A 169 -17.71 3.79 -17.98
CA PHE A 169 -16.27 3.91 -17.81
C PHE A 169 -15.60 4.68 -18.97
N ALA A 170 -15.93 4.33 -20.22
CA ALA A 170 -15.38 5.01 -21.40
C ALA A 170 -15.79 6.50 -21.46
N ASP A 171 -17.06 6.80 -21.20
CA ASP A 171 -17.58 8.17 -21.17
C ASP A 171 -16.88 9.00 -20.08
N ALA A 172 -16.64 8.42 -18.89
CA ALA A 172 -15.94 9.10 -17.81
C ALA A 172 -14.44 9.30 -18.09
N GLN A 173 -13.77 8.38 -18.79
CA GLN A 173 -12.38 8.59 -19.24
C GLN A 173 -12.26 9.79 -20.18
N ALA A 174 -13.23 9.97 -21.08
CA ALA A 174 -13.29 11.14 -21.95
C ALA A 174 -13.64 12.44 -21.19
N GLN A 175 -14.50 12.35 -20.17
CA GLN A 175 -14.90 13.49 -19.35
C GLN A 175 -13.77 13.97 -18.41
N PHE A 176 -13.00 13.04 -17.84
CA PHE A 176 -11.98 13.33 -16.84
C PHE A 176 -10.58 12.85 -17.28
N PRO A 177 -10.02 13.37 -18.39
CA PRO A 177 -8.74 12.89 -18.92
C PRO A 177 -7.59 13.09 -17.92
N GLN A 178 -7.66 14.16 -17.13
CA GLN A 178 -6.69 14.49 -16.08
C GLN A 178 -6.69 13.51 -14.90
N ALA A 179 -7.76 12.74 -14.72
CA ALA A 179 -7.86 11.73 -13.68
C ALA A 179 -7.18 10.42 -14.06
N ASP A 180 -6.85 10.20 -15.34
CA ASP A 180 -6.18 9.01 -15.86
C ASP A 180 -6.73 7.72 -15.20
N LEU A 181 -8.03 7.47 -15.41
CA LEU A 181 -8.77 6.39 -14.78
C LEU A 181 -8.41 5.05 -15.44
N ARG A 182 -7.96 4.08 -14.64
CA ARG A 182 -7.40 2.80 -15.12
C ARG A 182 -8.34 1.61 -14.93
N SER A 183 -9.45 1.79 -14.21
CA SER A 183 -10.45 0.74 -14.01
C SER A 183 -11.80 1.27 -13.55
N LYS A 184 -12.85 0.46 -13.71
CA LYS A 184 -14.19 0.70 -13.16
C LYS A 184 -14.19 0.93 -11.66
N GLU A 185 -13.36 0.18 -10.92
CA GLU A 185 -13.20 0.38 -9.48
C GLU A 185 -12.58 1.74 -9.16
N GLU A 186 -11.57 2.15 -9.92
CA GLU A 186 -10.97 3.47 -9.77
C GLU A 186 -11.96 4.60 -10.09
N LEU A 187 -12.75 4.46 -11.16
CA LEU A 187 -13.83 5.42 -11.47
C LEU A 187 -14.86 5.50 -10.34
N PHE A 188 -15.26 4.36 -9.78
CA PHE A 188 -16.20 4.34 -8.67
C PHE A 188 -15.70 5.13 -7.46
N TYR A 189 -14.42 5.02 -7.12
CA TYR A 189 -13.79 5.83 -6.07
C TYR A 189 -13.62 7.28 -6.47
N TYR A 190 -13.21 7.54 -7.72
CA TYR A 190 -12.99 8.87 -8.24
C TYR A 190 -14.26 9.72 -8.19
N ARG A 191 -15.44 9.15 -8.50
CA ARG A 191 -16.71 9.89 -8.38
C ARG A 191 -16.99 10.37 -6.96
N ILE A 192 -16.78 9.49 -5.97
CA ILE A 192 -16.96 9.85 -4.56
C ILE A 192 -15.92 10.89 -4.13
N PHE A 193 -14.67 10.73 -4.56
CA PHE A 193 -13.59 11.68 -4.32
C PHE A 193 -13.90 13.06 -4.94
N HIS A 194 -14.32 13.09 -6.21
CA HIS A 194 -14.61 14.32 -6.93
C HIS A 194 -15.85 15.03 -6.38
N GLU A 195 -16.88 14.30 -5.95
CA GLU A 195 -18.02 14.88 -5.22
C GLU A 195 -17.58 15.59 -3.92
N GLN A 196 -16.61 15.01 -3.21
CA GLN A 196 -16.13 15.55 -1.94
C GLN A 196 -15.13 16.70 -2.10
N PHE A 197 -14.23 16.61 -3.07
CA PHE A 197 -13.07 17.50 -3.18
C PHE A 197 -13.15 18.44 -4.38
N GLY A 198 -13.89 18.10 -5.42
CA GLY A 198 -13.92 18.86 -6.67
C GLY A 198 -12.50 18.99 -7.23
N GLU A 199 -12.08 20.23 -7.45
CA GLU A 199 -10.72 20.58 -7.91
C GLU A 199 -9.76 20.96 -6.76
N ARG A 200 -10.22 20.94 -5.50
CA ARG A 200 -9.39 21.33 -4.34
C ARG A 200 -8.19 20.40 -4.14
N ILE A 201 -8.32 19.14 -4.54
CA ILE A 201 -7.23 18.17 -4.58
C ILE A 201 -7.07 17.72 -6.03
N PRO A 202 -6.04 18.20 -6.75
CA PRO A 202 -5.81 17.81 -8.13
C PRO A 202 -5.60 16.30 -8.25
N SER A 203 -6.23 15.66 -9.24
CA SER A 203 -6.14 14.21 -9.40
C SER A 203 -4.71 13.71 -9.62
N GLN A 204 -3.83 14.55 -10.15
CA GLN A 204 -2.42 14.25 -10.41
C GLN A 204 -1.59 14.14 -9.13
N THR A 205 -2.05 14.69 -8.00
CA THR A 205 -1.33 14.56 -6.72
C THR A 205 -1.63 13.25 -6.01
N VAL A 206 -2.64 12.51 -6.45
CA VAL A 206 -3.04 11.23 -5.85
C VAL A 206 -1.99 10.17 -6.17
N GLY A 207 -1.30 9.69 -5.13
CA GLY A 207 -0.25 8.71 -5.27
C GLY A 207 -0.77 7.35 -5.75
N ARG A 208 0.05 6.69 -6.58
CA ARG A 208 -0.26 5.42 -7.22
C ARG A 208 0.87 4.46 -7.00
N THR A 209 0.59 3.33 -6.37
CA THR A 209 1.57 2.25 -6.24
C THR A 209 1.76 1.59 -7.61
N ARG A 210 3.02 1.38 -8.01
CA ARG A 210 3.33 0.55 -9.16
C ARG A 210 2.75 -0.84 -8.94
N SER A 211 1.93 -1.30 -9.88
CA SER A 211 1.62 -2.71 -10.03
C SER A 211 2.35 -3.12 -11.29
N VAL A 212 3.63 -3.48 -11.16
CA VAL A 212 4.41 -3.98 -12.30
C VAL A 212 3.72 -5.27 -12.73
N ALA A 213 3.10 -5.25 -13.91
CA ALA A 213 2.72 -6.49 -14.58
C ALA A 213 4.02 -7.26 -14.84
N LYS A 214 4.02 -8.59 -14.63
CA LYS A 214 5.17 -9.44 -15.00
C LYS A 214 5.56 -9.11 -16.46
N GLY A 215 6.70 -8.43 -16.67
CA GLY A 215 7.22 -8.14 -18.02
C GLY A 215 7.78 -6.73 -18.28
N GLU A 216 7.59 -5.75 -17.39
CA GLU A 216 8.07 -4.36 -17.62
C GLU A 216 9.42 -4.03 -16.97
N LEU A 217 10.24 -5.04 -16.70
CA LEU A 217 11.64 -4.86 -16.30
C LEU A 217 12.54 -5.37 -17.43
N ASN A 218 12.56 -4.63 -18.54
CA ASN A 218 13.59 -4.71 -19.58
C ASN A 218 14.13 -3.31 -19.82
#